data_AF-A0AAU7IJV5-F1
#
_entry.id   AF-A0AAU7IJV5-F1
#
_cell.length_a   1.000
_cell.length_b   1.000
_cell.length_c   1.000
_cell.angle_alpha   90.00
_cell.angle_beta   90.00
_cell.angle_gamma   90.00
#
_symmetry.space_group_name_H-M   'P 1'
#
loop_
_entity.id
_entity.type
_entity.pdbx_description
1 polymer ?
#
loop_
_entity_poly.entity_id
_entity_poly.type
_entity_poly.pdbx_seq_one_letter_code
_entity_poly.pdbx_strand_id
1 'polypeptide(L)'
;MNKVAQYYRELVASLSERLRNGERDIDALVEQARQRVMQTGELTRTEVEEVTRAVRRDLEEFALSYEESLDEETDSVFMRVIKESIWQELADITDKTQLEWREVFQDLSHHGVYHSGEVVGLGNLVCEKCHFHLAVYTSDVLPLCPKCGHDQFQRRPFEP
;
A
#
# COMPACT_ATOMS: atom_id res chain seq x y z
N MET A 1 9.07 12.31 -13.76
CA MET A 1 8.22 11.49 -12.87
C MET A 1 8.45 10.04 -13.24
N ASN A 2 8.64 9.17 -12.24
CA ASN A 2 8.77 7.73 -12.45
C ASN A 2 7.42 7.17 -12.91
N LYS A 3 7.37 6.54 -14.10
CA LYS A 3 6.13 5.99 -14.68
C LYS A 3 5.47 4.97 -13.76
N VAL A 4 6.28 4.14 -13.11
CA VAL A 4 5.84 3.11 -12.15
C VAL A 4 5.06 3.75 -10.98
N ALA A 5 5.58 4.85 -10.41
CA ALA A 5 4.92 5.59 -9.34
C ALA A 5 3.63 6.31 -9.79
N GLN A 6 3.58 6.74 -11.06
CA GLN A 6 2.35 7.28 -11.64
C GLN A 6 1.27 6.20 -11.75
N TYR A 7 1.60 5.05 -12.34
CA TYR A 7 0.68 3.92 -12.49
C TYR A 7 0.17 3.40 -11.15
N TYR A 8 1.03 3.33 -10.14
CA TYR A 8 0.62 3.02 -8.77
C TYR A 8 -0.51 3.94 -8.27
N ARG A 9 -0.35 5.26 -8.43
CA ARG A 9 -1.36 6.23 -7.97
C ARG A 9 -2.67 6.10 -8.73
N GLU A 10 -2.60 5.89 -10.04
CA GLU A 10 -3.79 5.69 -10.89
C GLU A 10 -4.54 4.41 -10.51
N LEU A 11 -3.81 3.33 -10.18
CA LEU A 11 -4.42 2.08 -9.71
C LEU A 11 -5.16 2.26 -8.39
N VAL A 12 -4.52 2.86 -7.38
CA VAL A 12 -5.17 3.07 -6.08
C VAL A 12 -6.40 3.97 -6.23
N ALA A 13 -6.31 5.05 -7.02
CA ALA A 13 -7.47 5.93 -7.30
C ALA A 13 -8.62 5.17 -7.98
N SER A 14 -8.31 4.34 -8.99
CA SER A 14 -9.31 3.51 -9.67
C SER A 14 -9.96 2.49 -8.73
N LEU A 15 -9.19 1.92 -7.80
CA LEU A 15 -9.70 0.99 -6.79
C LEU A 15 -10.62 1.71 -5.80
N SER A 16 -10.23 2.89 -5.31
CA SER A 16 -11.06 3.72 -4.44
C SER A 16 -12.41 4.05 -5.07
N GLU A 17 -12.44 4.39 -6.35
CA GLU A 17 -13.70 4.66 -7.08
C GLU A 17 -14.60 3.42 -7.16
N ARG A 18 -14.04 2.25 -7.48
CA ARG A 18 -14.81 1.00 -7.59
C ARG A 18 -15.35 0.52 -6.24
N LEU A 19 -14.54 0.64 -5.19
CA LEU A 19 -14.97 0.40 -3.81
C LEU A 19 -16.13 1.32 -3.40
N ARG A 20 -16.04 2.60 -3.74
CA ARG A 20 -17.12 3.58 -3.51
C ARG A 20 -18.42 3.19 -4.23
N ASN A 21 -18.30 2.58 -5.40
CA ASN A 21 -19.43 2.11 -6.21
C ASN A 21 -20.02 0.77 -5.76
N GLY A 22 -19.51 0.17 -4.68
CA GLY A 22 -20.08 -1.04 -4.09
C GLY A 22 -19.37 -2.34 -4.46
N GLU A 23 -18.30 -2.28 -5.26
CA GLU A 23 -17.50 -3.47 -5.56
C GLU A 23 -16.66 -3.88 -4.35
N ARG A 24 -16.46 -5.19 -4.13
CA ARG A 24 -15.82 -5.72 -2.92
C ARG A 24 -14.72 -6.76 -3.18
N ASP A 25 -14.61 -7.26 -4.41
CA ASP A 25 -13.61 -8.27 -4.79
C ASP A 25 -12.30 -7.59 -5.22
N ILE A 26 -11.49 -7.17 -4.25
CA ILE A 26 -10.23 -6.44 -4.50
C ILE A 26 -9.31 -7.21 -5.43
N ASP A 27 -9.28 -8.53 -5.30
CA ASP A 27 -8.45 -9.41 -6.11
C ASP A 27 -8.82 -9.30 -7.60
N ALA A 28 -10.11 -9.36 -7.91
CA ALA A 28 -10.60 -9.13 -9.26
C ALA A 28 -10.35 -7.68 -9.71
N LEU A 29 -10.50 -6.69 -8.83
CA LEU A 29 -10.27 -5.28 -9.18
C LEU A 29 -8.80 -5.05 -9.58
N VAL A 30 -7.87 -5.55 -8.77
CA VAL A 30 -6.42 -5.45 -8.98
C VAL A 30 -6.00 -6.22 -10.23
N GLU A 31 -6.53 -7.42 -10.45
CA GLU A 31 -6.23 -8.23 -11.64
C GLU A 31 -6.75 -7.57 -12.93
N GLN A 32 -7.96 -7.01 -12.92
CA GLN A 32 -8.48 -6.25 -14.06
C GLN A 32 -7.62 -5.02 -14.37
N ALA A 33 -7.17 -4.33 -13.32
CA ALA A 33 -6.31 -3.18 -13.47
C ALA A 33 -4.92 -3.57 -14.01
N ARG A 34 -4.36 -4.70 -13.54
CA ARG A 34 -3.15 -5.32 -14.10
C ARG A 34 -3.28 -5.58 -15.59
N GLN A 35 -4.37 -6.22 -16.02
CA GLN A 35 -4.60 -6.51 -17.44
C GLN A 35 -4.71 -5.23 -18.28
N ARG A 36 -5.37 -4.20 -17.77
CA ARG A 36 -5.47 -2.90 -18.45
C ARG A 36 -4.10 -2.26 -18.64
N VAL A 37 -3.26 -2.24 -17.60
CA VAL A 37 -1.90 -1.67 -17.69
C VAL A 37 -1.01 -2.48 -18.64
N MET A 38 -1.11 -3.81 -18.65
CA MET A 38 -0.38 -4.63 -19.63
C MET A 38 -0.74 -4.28 -21.08
N GLN A 39 -2.00 -3.90 -21.35
CA GLN A 39 -2.48 -3.57 -22.70
C GLN A 39 -1.98 -2.19 -23.19
N THR A 40 -1.61 -1.26 -22.31
CA THR A 40 -1.08 0.04 -22.74
C THR A 40 0.32 -0.06 -23.32
N GLY A 41 1.08 -1.09 -22.92
CA GLY A 41 2.47 -1.30 -23.34
C GLY A 41 3.45 -0.25 -22.80
N GLU A 42 3.02 0.60 -21.86
CA GLU A 42 3.86 1.68 -21.32
C GLU A 42 4.82 1.21 -20.22
N LEU A 43 4.49 0.10 -19.57
CA LEU A 43 5.31 -0.60 -18.58
C LEU A 43 5.71 -1.99 -19.12
N THR A 44 6.90 -2.42 -18.76
CA THR A 44 7.33 -3.80 -18.96
C THR A 44 6.52 -4.75 -18.09
N ARG A 45 6.50 -6.03 -18.46
CA ARG A 45 5.80 -7.07 -17.68
C ARG A 45 6.26 -7.10 -16.21
N THR A 46 7.56 -6.98 -15.98
CA THR A 46 8.13 -6.95 -14.63
C THR A 46 7.65 -5.74 -13.84
N GLU A 47 7.69 -4.54 -14.44
CA GLU A 47 7.18 -3.32 -13.78
C GLU A 47 5.69 -3.42 -13.46
N VAL A 48 4.88 -4.02 -14.34
CA VAL A 48 3.45 -4.26 -14.06
C VAL A 48 3.27 -5.21 -12.87
N GLU A 49 4.03 -6.31 -12.83
CA GLU A 49 3.98 -7.27 -11.73
C GLU A 49 4.42 -6.62 -10.41
N GLU A 50 5.46 -5.77 -10.43
CA GLU A 50 5.93 -5.00 -9.27
C GLU A 50 4.89 -4.00 -8.76
N VAL A 51 4.32 -3.17 -9.65
CA VAL A 51 3.30 -2.18 -9.27
C VAL A 51 2.07 -2.87 -8.69
N THR A 52 1.61 -3.94 -9.34
CA THR A 52 0.40 -4.67 -8.91
C THR A 52 0.62 -5.30 -7.54
N ARG A 53 1.80 -5.89 -7.30
CA ARG A 53 2.19 -6.45 -6.01
C ARG A 53 2.26 -5.37 -4.92
N ALA A 54 2.86 -4.22 -5.23
CA ALA A 54 2.96 -3.10 -4.30
C ALA A 54 1.58 -2.57 -3.88
N VAL A 55 0.68 -2.35 -4.84
CA VAL A 55 -0.70 -1.89 -4.57
C VAL A 55 -1.46 -2.86 -3.68
N ARG A 56 -1.42 -4.16 -3.99
CA ARG A 56 -2.07 -5.20 -3.19
C ARG A 56 -1.56 -5.18 -1.75
N ARG A 57 -0.23 -5.17 -1.58
CA ARG A 57 0.41 -5.18 -0.27
C ARG A 57 0.10 -3.92 0.56
N ASP A 58 0.07 -2.75 -0.06
CA ASP A 58 -0.24 -1.51 0.65
C ASP A 58 -1.73 -1.41 1.04
N LEU A 59 -2.63 -1.97 0.23
CA LEU A 59 -4.06 -2.07 0.58
C LEU A 59 -4.30 -2.93 1.82
N GLU A 60 -3.55 -4.03 1.94
CA GLU A 60 -3.60 -4.89 3.12
C GLU A 60 -3.06 -4.21 4.37
N GLU A 61 -1.90 -3.56 4.24
CA GLU A 61 -1.32 -2.81 5.37
C GLU A 61 -2.25 -1.70 5.82
N PHE A 62 -2.88 -1.01 4.86
CA PHE A 62 -3.90 0.00 5.14
C PHE A 62 -5.06 -0.59 5.93
N ALA A 63 -5.58 -1.75 5.53
CA ALA A 63 -6.68 -2.41 6.23
C ALA A 63 -6.32 -2.76 7.68
N LEU A 64 -5.16 -3.35 7.91
CA LEU A 64 -4.68 -3.69 9.26
C LEU A 64 -4.50 -2.43 10.12
N SER A 65 -3.81 -1.43 9.59
CA SER A 65 -3.55 -0.16 10.31
C SER A 65 -4.83 0.64 10.57
N TYR A 66 -5.80 0.57 9.65
CA TYR A 66 -7.09 1.22 9.82
C TYR A 66 -7.92 0.56 10.92
N GLU A 67 -7.98 -0.78 10.96
CA GLU A 67 -8.65 -1.50 12.06
C GLU A 67 -8.01 -1.16 13.41
N GLU A 68 -6.68 -1.18 13.52
CA GLU A 68 -5.97 -0.78 14.74
C GLU A 68 -6.29 0.67 15.14
N SER A 69 -6.40 1.58 14.16
CA SER A 69 -6.72 2.99 14.42
C SER A 69 -8.14 3.24 14.95
N LEU A 70 -9.10 2.33 14.70
CA LEU A 70 -10.46 2.45 15.23
C LEU A 70 -10.54 2.14 16.72
N ASP A 71 -9.63 1.30 17.22
CA ASP A 71 -9.53 0.95 18.64
C ASP A 71 -8.81 2.04 19.46
N GLU A 72 -8.16 3.02 18.82
CA GLU A 72 -7.51 4.14 19.49
C GLU A 72 -8.55 5.20 19.95
N GLU A 73 -8.71 5.35 21.26
CA GLU A 73 -9.65 6.32 21.87
C GLU A 73 -9.34 7.80 21.56
N THR A 74 -8.17 8.11 20.98
CA THR A 74 -7.76 9.48 20.60
C THR A 74 -6.90 9.52 19.34
N ASP A 75 -7.20 10.50 18.46
CA ASP A 75 -6.40 11.05 17.33
C ASP A 75 -5.22 10.19 16.83
N SER A 76 -5.58 9.11 16.12
CA SER A 76 -4.64 8.14 15.61
C SER A 76 -3.53 8.74 14.74
N VAL A 77 -2.29 8.37 15.03
CA VAL A 77 -1.12 8.76 14.21
C VAL A 77 -1.30 8.27 12.77
N PHE A 78 -1.84 7.06 12.58
CA PHE A 78 -2.15 6.54 11.25
C PHE A 78 -3.13 7.45 10.51
N MET A 79 -4.25 7.81 11.15
CA MET A 79 -5.26 8.70 10.56
C MET A 79 -4.70 10.09 10.23
N ARG A 80 -3.78 10.61 11.05
CA ARG A 80 -3.07 11.87 10.75
C ARG A 80 -2.13 11.75 9.57
N VAL A 81 -1.44 10.61 9.42
CA VAL A 81 -0.46 10.39 8.36
C VAL A 81 -1.15 10.19 7.00
N ILE A 82 -2.27 9.47 6.96
CA ILE A 82 -3.01 9.26 5.71
C ILE A 82 -3.82 10.50 5.28
N LYS A 83 -3.99 11.48 6.17
CA LYS A 83 -4.68 12.74 5.89
C LYS A 83 -4.02 13.45 4.71
N GLU A 84 -4.83 13.94 3.77
CA GLU A 84 -4.40 14.57 2.51
C GLU A 84 -3.62 13.63 1.56
N SER A 85 -3.57 12.33 1.85
CA SER A 85 -3.03 11.31 0.93
C SER A 85 -4.16 10.64 0.13
N ILE A 86 -3.79 9.89 -0.91
CA ILE A 86 -4.74 9.10 -1.71
C ILE A 86 -5.48 8.04 -0.86
N TRP A 87 -4.91 7.66 0.28
CA TRP A 87 -5.46 6.69 1.22
C TRP A 87 -6.58 7.27 2.09
N GLN A 88 -6.66 8.61 2.21
CA GLN A 88 -7.80 9.24 2.88
C GLN A 88 -9.11 8.91 2.17
N GLU A 89 -9.10 8.81 0.84
CA GLU A 89 -10.31 8.47 0.08
C GLU A 89 -10.82 7.06 0.43
N LEU A 90 -9.92 6.13 0.72
CA LEU A 90 -10.27 4.78 1.15
C LEU A 90 -10.85 4.79 2.57
N ALA A 91 -10.24 5.54 3.49
CA ALA A 91 -10.75 5.73 4.84
C ALA A 91 -12.16 6.38 4.85
N ASP A 92 -12.39 7.36 3.98
CA ASP A 92 -13.69 8.04 3.86
C ASP A 92 -14.80 7.10 3.33
N ILE A 93 -14.45 6.09 2.54
CA ILE A 93 -15.40 5.07 2.04
C ILE A 93 -15.77 4.12 3.17
N THR A 94 -14.80 3.68 3.96
CA THR A 94 -14.99 2.65 4.99
C THR A 94 -15.86 3.13 6.13
N ASP A 95 -15.66 4.38 6.57
CA ASP A 95 -16.52 5.04 7.56
C ASP A 95 -18.00 5.11 7.11
N LYS A 96 -18.24 5.38 5.82
CA LYS A 96 -19.61 5.54 5.27
C LYS A 96 -20.31 4.23 4.91
N THR A 97 -19.55 3.17 4.63
CA THR A 97 -20.09 1.92 4.08
C THR A 97 -19.97 0.71 5.00
N GLN A 98 -19.41 0.88 6.21
CA GLN A 98 -19.09 -0.22 7.15
C GLN A 98 -18.41 -1.38 6.43
N LEU A 99 -17.37 -1.05 5.66
CA LEU A 99 -16.59 -2.04 4.96
C LEU A 99 -15.78 -2.83 6.00
N GLU A 100 -16.08 -4.12 6.16
CA GLU A 100 -15.29 -5.02 7.00
C GLU A 100 -14.03 -5.43 6.24
N TRP A 101 -12.93 -4.72 6.49
CA TRP A 101 -11.67 -4.95 5.79
C TRP A 101 -11.15 -6.39 5.97
N ARG A 102 -11.36 -6.98 7.16
CA ARG A 102 -11.17 -8.42 7.39
C ARG A 102 -11.84 -9.30 6.36
N GLU A 103 -13.10 -9.03 6.00
CA GLU A 103 -13.84 -9.85 5.02
C GLU A 103 -13.37 -9.60 3.59
N VAL A 104 -12.95 -8.37 3.30
CA VAL A 104 -12.44 -7.96 1.98
C VAL A 104 -11.04 -8.53 1.71
N PHE A 105 -10.23 -8.71 2.75
CA PHE A 105 -8.85 -9.19 2.68
C PHE A 105 -8.63 -10.53 3.39
N GLN A 106 -9.68 -11.36 3.45
CA GLN A 106 -9.73 -12.64 4.16
C GLN A 106 -8.58 -13.62 3.81
N ASP A 107 -7.95 -13.46 2.64
CA ASP A 107 -6.87 -14.33 2.14
C ASP A 107 -5.45 -13.78 2.34
N LEU A 108 -5.29 -12.62 2.97
CA LEU A 108 -4.05 -11.87 2.87
C LEU A 108 -3.21 -11.93 4.15
N SER A 109 -2.19 -12.79 4.09
CA SER A 109 -1.10 -12.89 5.06
C SER A 109 0.18 -12.36 4.42
N HIS A 110 0.56 -11.11 4.72
CA HIS A 110 1.87 -10.59 4.28
C HIS A 110 2.91 -10.62 5.39
N HIS A 111 3.61 -11.76 5.47
CA HIS A 111 4.95 -11.86 6.06
C HIS A 111 5.99 -11.74 4.93
N GLY A 112 6.22 -10.52 4.43
CA GLY A 112 7.16 -10.29 3.33
C GLY A 112 8.39 -9.47 3.75
N VAL A 113 9.59 -9.93 3.41
CA VAL A 113 10.79 -9.09 3.35
C VAL A 113 10.67 -8.19 2.11
N TYR A 114 10.92 -6.89 2.25
CA TYR A 114 11.00 -5.92 1.14
C TYR A 114 12.44 -5.80 0.66
N HIS A 115 12.62 -5.61 -0.64
CA HIS A 115 13.93 -5.48 -1.27
C HIS A 115 14.12 -4.10 -1.91
N SER A 116 15.33 -3.55 -1.81
CA SER A 116 15.67 -2.31 -2.51
C SER A 116 15.42 -2.42 -4.00
N GLY A 117 14.86 -1.36 -4.59
CA GLY A 117 14.37 -1.34 -5.97
C GLY A 117 12.86 -1.59 -6.09
N GLU A 118 12.21 -2.17 -5.07
CA GLU A 118 10.76 -2.30 -5.04
C GLU A 118 10.08 -0.95 -4.78
N VAL A 119 8.88 -0.76 -5.32
CA VAL A 119 8.01 0.35 -4.94
C VAL A 119 7.38 0.03 -3.60
N VAL A 120 7.48 0.97 -2.67
CA VAL A 120 6.88 0.86 -1.35
C VAL A 120 5.96 2.06 -1.12
N GLY A 121 4.77 1.79 -0.58
CA GLY A 121 3.85 2.83 -0.13
C GLY A 121 4.20 3.36 1.26
N LEU A 122 3.23 4.06 1.83
CA LEU A 122 3.29 4.65 3.16
C LEU A 122 3.61 3.59 4.23
N GLY A 123 4.58 3.83 5.10
CA GLY A 123 4.91 2.91 6.19
C GLY A 123 6.29 3.12 6.81
N ASN A 124 6.56 2.43 7.93
CA ASN A 124 7.88 2.37 8.53
C ASN A 124 8.59 1.07 8.15
N LEU A 125 9.70 1.17 7.42
CA LEU A 125 10.53 0.03 7.03
C LEU A 125 11.75 -0.07 7.94
N VAL A 126 12.06 -1.26 8.43
CA VAL A 126 13.18 -1.55 9.32
C VAL A 126 14.16 -2.47 8.61
N CYS A 127 15.40 -2.02 8.43
CA CYS A 127 16.43 -2.83 7.81
C CYS A 127 16.70 -4.11 8.63
N GLU A 128 16.67 -5.28 7.99
CA GLU A 128 16.84 -6.57 8.70
C GLU A 128 18.24 -6.75 9.30
N LYS A 129 19.25 -6.05 8.76
CA LYS A 129 20.65 -6.20 9.19
C LYS A 129 21.06 -5.24 10.30
N CYS A 130 20.66 -3.97 10.21
CA CYS A 130 21.15 -2.93 11.12
C CYS A 130 20.04 -2.22 11.92
N HIS A 131 18.80 -2.67 11.75
CA HIS A 131 17.59 -2.13 12.40
C HIS A 131 17.42 -0.62 12.21
N PHE A 132 17.92 -0.08 11.10
CA PHE A 132 17.66 1.30 10.72
C PHE A 132 16.20 1.45 10.30
N HIS A 133 15.52 2.45 10.87
CA HIS A 133 14.14 2.79 10.54
C HIS A 133 14.10 3.81 9.40
N LEU A 134 13.33 3.49 8.36
CA LEU A 134 13.08 4.30 7.18
C LEU A 134 11.58 4.60 7.12
N ALA A 135 11.20 5.84 7.42
CA ALA A 135 9.83 6.30 7.27
C ALA A 135 9.56 6.64 5.79
N VAL A 136 8.53 6.03 5.22
CA VAL A 136 8.05 6.29 3.86
C VAL A 136 6.74 7.03 3.97
N TYR A 137 6.75 8.30 3.57
CA TYR A 137 5.58 9.20 3.66
C TYR A 137 4.80 9.28 2.34
N THR A 138 5.43 8.95 1.23
CA THR A 138 4.86 8.95 -0.12
C THR A 138 5.40 7.74 -0.88
N SER A 139 4.63 7.19 -1.82
CA SER A 139 5.10 6.05 -2.59
C SER A 139 6.37 6.38 -3.38
N ASP A 140 7.40 5.57 -3.20
CA ASP A 140 8.70 5.75 -3.86
C ASP A 140 9.43 4.40 -4.00
N VAL A 141 10.52 4.39 -4.76
CA VAL A 141 11.40 3.24 -4.91
C VAL A 141 12.26 3.10 -3.66
N LEU A 142 12.20 1.94 -3.01
CA LEU A 142 12.95 1.62 -1.80
C LEU A 142 14.46 1.69 -2.07
N PRO A 143 15.20 2.61 -1.44
CA PRO A 143 16.65 2.68 -1.60
C PRO A 143 17.34 1.53 -0.85
N LEU A 144 18.64 1.35 -1.11
CA LEU A 144 19.51 0.60 -0.20
C LEU A 144 19.51 1.26 1.18
N CYS A 145 19.70 0.44 2.23
CA CYS A 145 19.74 0.95 3.59
C CYS A 145 20.82 2.05 3.72
N PRO A 146 20.44 3.29 4.08
CA PRO A 146 21.38 4.41 4.10
C PRO A 146 22.47 4.25 5.17
N LYS A 147 22.25 3.38 6.16
CA LYS A 147 23.19 3.11 7.26
C LYS A 147 24.18 1.99 6.95
N CYS A 148 23.79 0.94 6.21
CA CYS A 148 24.64 -0.26 6.05
C CYS A 148 24.70 -0.83 4.63
N GLY A 149 23.96 -0.25 3.67
CA GLY A 149 23.91 -0.70 2.28
C GLY A 149 23.19 -2.03 2.05
N HIS A 150 22.53 -2.59 3.06
CA HIS A 150 21.71 -3.80 2.89
C HIS A 150 20.43 -3.49 2.13
N ASP A 151 19.89 -4.48 1.45
CA ASP A 151 18.75 -4.37 0.55
C ASP A 151 17.45 -4.89 1.16
N GLN A 152 17.47 -5.56 2.31
CA GLN A 152 16.29 -6.18 2.92
C GLN A 152 15.73 -5.39 4.10
N PHE A 153 14.40 -5.24 4.10
CA PHE A 153 13.64 -4.52 5.12
C PHE A 153 12.37 -5.28 5.52
N GLN A 154 11.93 -5.10 6.76
CA GLN A 154 10.60 -5.49 7.23
C GLN A 154 9.77 -4.24 7.47
N ARG A 155 8.51 -4.23 7.04
CA ARG A 155 7.58 -3.17 7.47
C ARG A 155 7.15 -3.44 8.90
N ARG A 156 7.08 -2.37 9.67
CA ARG A 156 6.49 -2.34 11.00
C ARG A 156 5.19 -1.54 10.92
N PRO A 157 4.15 -1.95 11.67
CA PRO A 157 2.99 -1.11 11.91
C PRO A 157 3.42 0.25 12.45
N PHE A 158 2.58 1.26 12.25
CA PHE A 158 2.75 2.53 12.96
C PHE A 158 2.44 2.29 14.45
N GLU A 159 3.48 2.22 15.28
CA GLU A 159 3.28 2.20 16.74
C GLU A 159 2.90 3.62 17.23
N PRO A 160 2.04 3.73 18.27
CA PRO A 160 1.62 5.01 18.87
C PRO A 160 2.75 5.79 19.57
#